data_AF-A0A2A4MIB5-F1
#
_entry.id   AF-A0A2A4MIB5-F1
#
_cell.length_a   1.000
_cell.length_b   1.000
_cell.length_c   1.000
_cell.angle_alpha   90.00
_cell.angle_beta   90.00
_cell.angle_gamma   90.00
#
_symmetry.space_group_name_H-M   'P 1'
#
loop_
_entity.id
_entity.type
_entity.pdbx_description
1 polymer ?
#
loop_
_entity_poly.entity_id
_entity_poly.type
_entity_poly.pdbx_seq_one_letter_code
_entity_poly.pdbx_strand_id
1 'polypeptide(L)'
;MDEKKNSYLGIDKRLLFSYIMTVVWILMGMLYISNTVGWSSFVGLPIAEMGSFLEGAFAPLAFLWLVIGLFIQQSVLAENNEELRRNNLHSEKQTLAIAATELNARQETFFKIAENTRRQLGAISGLLYISSQGAVVGNGSLSSEDNVEVWKQYASGDYEVFSRMFLTLAGGSDIDLKELFYETNIRCNHSNNFIVSFDRLIKQAKQCDTDNIILDSLLYSAHGLLNQRLRELHPMIKFEVLAGTNVDAYLQQYALQNID
;
A
#
# COMPACT_ATOMS: atom_id res chain seq x y z
N MET A 1 22.54 -13.15 17.27
CA MET A 1 22.07 -14.55 17.31
C MET A 1 21.92 -14.83 18.78
N ASP A 2 20.83 -14.33 19.32
CA ASP A 2 20.79 -13.90 20.71
C ASP A 2 20.30 -15.03 21.59
N GLU A 3 21.04 -15.22 22.68
CA GLU A 3 20.82 -16.20 23.74
C GLU A 3 19.33 -16.29 24.10
N LYS A 4 18.73 -17.42 23.71
CA LYS A 4 17.46 -17.89 24.27
C LYS A 4 17.73 -18.18 25.75
N LYS A 5 17.58 -17.16 26.59
CA LYS A 5 17.77 -17.25 28.03
C LYS A 5 16.77 -18.26 28.58
N ASN A 6 17.28 -19.43 28.92
CA ASN A 6 16.62 -20.45 29.71
C ASN A 6 15.98 -19.80 30.96
N SER A 7 14.66 -19.67 30.99
CA SER A 7 13.91 -19.25 32.18
C SER A 7 12.80 -20.24 32.56
N TYR A 8 12.90 -21.50 32.14
CA TYR A 8 11.91 -22.52 32.50
C TYR A 8 11.93 -22.96 33.97
N LEU A 9 12.76 -22.37 34.84
CA LEU A 9 12.84 -22.74 36.26
C LEU A 9 13.23 -21.55 37.16
N GLY A 10 12.68 -20.37 36.88
CA GLY A 10 12.54 -19.38 37.94
C GLY A 10 11.47 -19.89 38.89
N ILE A 11 11.86 -20.61 39.96
CA ILE A 11 10.90 -21.04 40.99
C ILE A 11 10.20 -19.77 41.48
N ASP A 12 8.93 -19.64 41.10
CA ASP A 12 8.15 -18.46 41.39
C ASP A 12 8.12 -18.30 42.91
N LYS A 13 8.60 -17.16 43.44
CA LYS A 13 8.74 -16.96 44.89
C LYS A 13 7.41 -17.20 45.62
N ARG A 14 6.30 -16.99 44.91
CA ARG A 14 4.92 -17.30 45.32
C ARG A 14 4.71 -18.81 45.54
N LEU A 15 5.15 -19.65 44.60
CA LEU A 15 5.12 -21.11 44.70
C LEU A 15 5.98 -21.62 45.87
N LEU A 16 7.19 -21.07 46.04
CA LEU A 16 8.05 -21.43 47.17
C LEU A 16 7.41 -21.05 48.52
N PHE A 17 6.85 -19.84 48.62
CA PHE A 17 6.12 -19.39 49.81
C PHE A 17 4.92 -20.30 50.12
N SER A 18 4.15 -20.68 49.10
CA SER A 18 2.99 -21.57 49.22
C SER A 18 3.39 -22.95 49.74
N TYR A 19 4.51 -23.46 49.23
CA TYR A 19 5.07 -24.74 49.66
C TYR A 19 5.53 -24.70 51.12
N ILE A 20 6.29 -23.67 51.51
CA ILE A 20 6.75 -23.48 52.90
C ILE A 20 5.55 -23.38 53.85
N MET A 21 4.54 -22.56 53.51
CA MET A 21 3.33 -22.40 54.31
C MET A 21 2.57 -23.73 54.46
N THR A 22 2.48 -24.53 53.39
CA THR A 22 1.87 -25.86 53.41
C THR A 22 2.61 -26.80 54.36
N VAL A 23 3.95 -26.85 54.27
CA VAL A 23 4.78 -27.70 55.13
C VAL A 23 4.64 -27.31 56.61
N VAL A 24 4.68 -26.01 56.91
CA VAL A 24 4.49 -25.49 58.27
C VAL A 24 3.10 -25.82 58.81
N TRP A 25 2.06 -25.70 57.98
CA TRP A 25 0.68 -26.04 58.35
C TRP A 25 0.52 -27.54 58.69
N ILE A 26 1.06 -28.41 57.84
CA ILE A 26 1.02 -29.86 58.06
C ILE A 26 1.79 -30.24 59.33
N LEU A 27 2.96 -29.65 59.57
CA LEU A 27 3.74 -29.87 60.79
C LEU A 27 2.98 -29.43 62.04
N MET A 28 2.30 -28.28 62.01
CA MET A 28 1.45 -27.84 63.12
C MET A 28 0.30 -28.81 63.38
N GLY A 29 -0.38 -29.30 62.33
CA GLY A 29 -1.43 -30.32 62.47
C GLY A 29 -0.89 -31.63 63.07
N MET A 30 0.30 -32.06 62.64
CA MET A 30 0.98 -33.25 63.17
C MET A 30 1.33 -33.11 64.66
N LEU A 31 1.85 -31.94 65.06
CA LEU A 31 2.15 -31.62 66.45
C LEU A 31 0.89 -31.53 67.31
N TYR A 32 -0.19 -30.96 66.78
CA TYR A 32 -1.49 -30.90 67.48
C TYR A 32 -2.03 -32.29 67.79
N ILE A 33 -2.02 -33.20 66.81
CA ILE A 33 -2.40 -34.60 67.01
C ILE A 33 -1.49 -35.26 68.04
N SER A 34 -0.17 -35.06 67.95
CA SER A 34 0.78 -35.68 68.88
C SER A 34 0.63 -35.21 70.33
N ASN A 35 0.37 -33.92 70.55
CA ASN A 35 0.38 -33.31 71.88
C ASN A 35 -1.00 -33.26 72.54
N THR A 36 -2.08 -33.22 71.75
CA THR A 36 -3.45 -32.98 72.26
C THR A 36 -4.35 -34.19 72.12
N VAL A 37 -4.32 -34.87 70.97
CA VAL A 37 -5.27 -35.97 70.65
C VAL A 37 -4.66 -37.36 70.95
N GLY A 38 -3.40 -37.55 70.60
CA GLY A 38 -2.70 -38.84 70.55
C GLY A 38 -3.01 -39.62 69.28
N TRP A 39 -1.98 -40.13 68.60
CA TRP A 39 -2.11 -40.88 67.35
C TRP A 39 -2.97 -42.15 67.48
N SER A 40 -2.87 -42.85 68.61
CA SER A 40 -3.66 -44.05 68.88
C SER A 40 -5.16 -43.73 69.02
N SER A 41 -5.48 -42.61 69.67
CA SER A 41 -6.86 -42.15 69.87
C SER A 41 -7.46 -41.64 68.56
N PHE A 42 -6.66 -40.95 67.74
CA PHE A 42 -7.08 -40.42 66.44
C PHE A 42 -7.46 -41.52 65.44
N VAL A 43 -6.64 -42.58 65.32
CA VAL A 43 -6.93 -43.73 64.43
C VAL A 43 -8.11 -44.56 64.94
N GLY A 44 -8.42 -44.48 66.25
CA GLY A 44 -9.58 -45.12 66.85
C GLY A 44 -10.91 -44.36 66.68
N LEU A 45 -10.90 -43.13 66.14
CA LEU A 45 -12.11 -42.34 65.95
C LEU A 45 -13.05 -42.94 64.89
N PRO A 46 -14.37 -42.75 65.02
CA PRO A 46 -15.31 -43.02 63.93
C PRO A 46 -14.88 -42.30 62.64
N ILE A 47 -15.02 -42.99 61.51
CA ILE A 47 -14.61 -42.47 60.18
C ILE A 47 -15.22 -41.09 59.89
N ALA A 48 -16.46 -40.84 60.33
CA ALA A 48 -17.14 -39.55 60.14
C ALA A 48 -16.48 -38.39 60.90
N GLU A 49 -15.98 -38.64 62.12
CA GLU A 49 -15.29 -37.63 62.93
C GLU A 49 -13.87 -37.37 62.42
N MET A 50 -13.18 -38.43 62.00
CA MET A 50 -11.89 -38.31 61.32
C MET A 50 -12.04 -37.50 60.02
N GLY A 51 -13.09 -37.76 59.25
CA GLY A 51 -13.44 -37.01 58.05
C GLY A 51 -13.66 -35.52 58.34
N SER A 52 -14.45 -35.20 59.37
CA SER A 52 -14.73 -33.81 59.77
C SER A 52 -13.45 -33.06 60.22
N PHE A 53 -12.54 -33.73 60.94
CA PHE A 53 -11.25 -33.15 61.31
C PHE A 53 -10.36 -32.89 60.10
N LEU A 54 -10.24 -33.87 59.20
CA LEU A 54 -9.44 -33.73 57.98
C LEU A 54 -10.02 -32.67 57.05
N GLU A 55 -11.34 -32.57 56.94
CA GLU A 55 -12.03 -31.51 56.20
C GLU A 55 -11.63 -30.13 56.72
N GLY A 56 -11.67 -29.92 58.05
CA GLY A 56 -11.22 -28.68 58.68
C GLY A 56 -9.73 -28.38 58.47
N ALA A 57 -8.88 -29.42 58.45
CA ALA A 57 -7.44 -29.26 58.24
C ALA A 57 -7.07 -28.98 56.77
N PHE A 58 -7.80 -29.57 55.81
CA PHE A 58 -7.54 -29.43 54.36
C PHE A 58 -8.24 -28.22 53.73
N ALA A 59 -9.35 -27.73 54.28
CA ALA A 59 -10.08 -26.60 53.71
C ALA A 59 -9.22 -25.33 53.55
N PRO A 60 -8.43 -24.88 54.55
CA PRO A 60 -7.52 -23.73 54.40
C PRO A 60 -6.41 -24.00 53.38
N LEU A 61 -5.93 -25.24 53.30
CA LEU A 61 -4.87 -25.63 52.37
C LEU A 61 -5.36 -25.58 50.92
N ALA A 62 -6.55 -26.13 50.65
CA ALA A 62 -7.17 -26.07 49.33
C ALA A 62 -7.42 -24.62 48.89
N PHE A 63 -7.89 -23.77 49.81
CA PHE A 63 -8.09 -22.34 49.55
C PHE A 63 -6.79 -21.61 49.23
N LEU A 64 -5.71 -21.88 49.98
CA LEU A 64 -4.39 -21.33 49.72
C LEU A 64 -3.93 -21.63 48.28
N TRP A 65 -3.96 -22.90 47.88
CA TRP A 65 -3.54 -23.31 46.53
C TRP A 65 -4.39 -22.69 45.42
N LEU A 66 -5.71 -22.56 45.64
CA LEU A 66 -6.61 -21.92 44.69
C LEU A 66 -6.25 -20.44 44.47
N VAL A 67 -6.04 -19.68 45.54
CA VAL A 67 -5.72 -18.25 45.47
C VAL A 67 -4.36 -18.01 44.77
N ILE A 68 -3.35 -18.82 45.09
CA ILE A 68 -2.05 -18.73 44.41
C ILE A 68 -2.17 -19.08 42.93
N GLY A 69 -2.94 -20.11 42.58
CA GLY A 69 -3.23 -20.46 41.19
C GLY A 69 -3.87 -19.30 40.42
N LEU A 70 -4.87 -18.63 41.01
CA LEU A 70 -5.51 -17.45 40.41
C LEU A 70 -4.52 -16.31 40.17
N PHE A 71 -3.64 -16.00 41.13
CA PHE A 71 -2.66 -14.93 40.96
C PHE A 71 -1.62 -15.22 39.89
N ILE A 72 -1.15 -16.47 39.79
CA ILE A 72 -0.22 -16.90 38.73
C ILE A 72 -0.91 -16.78 37.37
N GLN A 73 -2.15 -17.26 37.26
CA GLN A 73 -2.94 -17.16 36.02
C GLN A 73 -3.14 -15.71 35.59
N GLN A 74 -3.45 -14.80 36.53
CA GLN A 74 -3.59 -13.38 36.24
C GLN A 74 -2.30 -12.75 35.69
N SER A 75 -1.14 -13.07 36.27
CA SER A 75 0.13 -12.55 35.77
C SER A 75 0.48 -13.06 34.37
N VAL A 76 0.23 -14.34 34.10
CA VAL A 76 0.48 -14.94 32.76
C VAL A 76 -0.44 -14.32 31.72
N LEU A 77 -1.72 -14.09 32.04
CA LEU A 77 -2.65 -13.42 31.15
C LEU A 77 -2.26 -11.96 30.89
N ALA A 78 -1.77 -11.25 31.91
CA ALA A 78 -1.30 -9.88 31.75
C ALA A 78 -0.09 -9.79 30.82
N GLU A 79 0.90 -10.68 30.99
CA GLU A 79 2.09 -10.75 30.14
C GLU A 79 1.72 -11.11 28.69
N ASN A 80 0.88 -12.13 28.50
CA ASN A 80 0.43 -12.55 27.17
C ASN A 80 -0.37 -11.43 26.47
N ASN A 81 -1.26 -10.74 27.19
CA ASN A 81 -1.97 -9.57 26.66
C ASN A 81 -1.01 -8.45 26.24
N GLU A 82 0.08 -8.24 26.99
CA GLU A 82 1.09 -7.27 26.62
C GLU A 82 1.84 -7.71 25.35
N GLU A 83 2.27 -8.97 25.25
CA GLU A 83 2.91 -9.51 24.05
C GLU A 83 2.00 -9.41 22.82
N LEU A 84 0.73 -9.79 22.96
CA LEU A 84 -0.31 -9.61 21.94
C LEU A 84 -0.43 -8.15 21.51
N ARG A 85 -0.48 -7.21 22.46
CA ARG A 85 -0.52 -5.78 22.18
C ARG A 85 0.73 -5.31 21.44
N ARG A 86 1.92 -5.78 21.82
CA ARG A 86 3.18 -5.46 21.12
C ARG A 86 3.19 -6.01 19.71
N ASN A 87 2.74 -7.24 19.52
CA ASN A 87 2.62 -7.89 18.21
C ASN A 87 1.60 -7.17 17.32
N ASN A 88 0.44 -6.77 17.85
CA ASN A 88 -0.56 -5.99 17.11
C ASN A 88 0.01 -4.65 16.64
N LEU A 89 0.68 -3.90 17.53
CA LEU A 89 1.32 -2.64 17.16
C LEU A 89 2.42 -2.82 16.10
N HIS A 90 3.18 -3.91 16.18
CA HIS A 90 4.20 -4.23 15.18
C HIS A 90 3.56 -4.62 13.84
N SER A 91 2.48 -5.42 13.87
CA SER A 91 1.70 -5.82 12.70
C SER A 91 1.09 -4.61 12.00
N GLU A 92 0.45 -3.69 12.74
CA GLU A 92 -0.11 -2.45 12.18
C GLU A 92 0.96 -1.61 11.47
N LYS A 93 2.12 -1.39 12.13
CA LYS A 93 3.24 -0.67 11.53
C LYS A 93 3.78 -1.38 10.29
N GLN A 94 3.86 -2.71 10.34
CA GLN A 94 4.29 -3.52 9.22
C GLN A 94 3.31 -3.45 8.05
N THR A 95 2.00 -3.49 8.30
CA THR A 95 0.96 -3.32 7.27
C THR A 95 1.06 -1.96 6.60
N LEU A 96 1.23 -0.89 7.38
CA LEU A 96 1.42 0.46 6.84
C LEU A 96 2.70 0.56 5.99
N ALA A 97 3.81 -0.02 6.48
CA ALA A 97 5.07 -0.06 5.73
C ALA A 97 4.93 -0.86 4.43
N ILE A 98 4.24 -2.01 4.45
CA ILE A 98 3.95 -2.83 3.26
C ILE A 98 3.12 -2.03 2.26
N ALA A 99 2.03 -1.38 2.70
CA ALA A 99 1.19 -0.56 1.84
C ALA A 99 1.99 0.58 1.17
N ALA A 100 2.86 1.25 1.93
CA ALA A 100 3.75 2.28 1.38
C ALA A 100 4.76 1.70 0.38
N THR A 101 5.37 0.54 0.67
CA THR A 101 6.30 -0.11 -0.28
C THR A 101 5.59 -0.60 -1.54
N GLU A 102 4.35 -1.06 -1.44
CA GLU A 102 3.56 -1.49 -2.59
C GLU A 102 3.20 -0.30 -3.49
N LEU A 103 2.78 0.83 -2.92
CA LEU A 103 2.50 2.04 -3.68
C LEU A 103 3.74 2.54 -4.41
N ASN A 104 4.90 2.61 -3.72
CA ASN A 104 6.16 2.99 -4.33
C ASN A 104 6.57 2.04 -5.48
N ALA A 105 6.41 0.73 -5.29
CA ALA A 105 6.71 -0.26 -6.33
C ALA A 105 5.78 -0.13 -7.56
N ARG A 106 4.49 0.19 -7.34
CA ARG A 106 3.54 0.47 -8.42
C ARG A 106 3.94 1.72 -9.20
N GLN A 107 4.35 2.79 -8.51
CA GLN A 107 4.83 4.02 -9.15
C GLN A 107 6.10 3.79 -9.97
N GLU A 108 7.09 3.08 -9.43
CA GLU A 108 8.32 2.77 -10.17
C GLU A 108 8.03 1.94 -11.43
N THR A 109 7.17 0.92 -11.31
CA THR A 109 6.75 0.10 -12.44
C THR A 109 6.02 0.94 -13.50
N PHE A 110 5.14 1.84 -13.05
CA PHE A 110 4.45 2.78 -13.93
C PHE A 110 5.42 3.67 -14.70
N PHE A 111 6.41 4.29 -14.05
CA PHE A 111 7.36 5.18 -14.74
C PHE A 111 8.12 4.47 -15.87
N LYS A 112 8.51 3.20 -15.67
CA LYS A 112 9.15 2.37 -16.72
C LYS A 112 8.22 2.11 -17.90
N ILE A 113 6.96 1.79 -17.62
CA ILE A 113 5.95 1.56 -18.68
C ILE A 113 5.62 2.89 -19.39
N ALA A 114 5.51 3.98 -18.64
CA ALA A 114 5.19 5.30 -19.15
C ALA A 114 6.28 5.82 -20.08
N GLU A 115 7.55 5.65 -19.74
CA GLU A 115 8.67 6.03 -20.60
C GLU A 115 8.65 5.26 -21.93
N ASN A 116 8.50 3.93 -21.87
CA ASN A 116 8.41 3.10 -23.08
C ASN A 116 7.18 3.47 -23.94
N THR A 117 6.03 3.73 -23.30
CA THR A 117 4.81 4.14 -24.00
C THR A 117 4.96 5.52 -24.63
N ARG A 118 5.57 6.49 -23.93
CA ARG A 118 5.89 7.82 -24.47
C ARG A 118 6.82 7.72 -25.66
N ARG A 119 7.85 6.89 -25.60
CA ARG A 119 8.72 6.60 -26.74
C ARG A 119 7.93 6.05 -27.93
N GLN A 120 7.04 5.08 -27.70
CA GLN A 120 6.19 4.51 -28.76
C GLN A 120 5.25 5.57 -29.38
N LEU A 121 4.63 6.42 -28.56
CA LEU A 121 3.80 7.54 -29.03
C LEU A 121 4.62 8.51 -29.89
N GLY A 122 5.86 8.80 -29.50
CA GLY A 122 6.81 9.60 -30.29
C GLY A 122 7.10 8.96 -31.66
N ALA A 123 7.34 7.65 -31.70
CA ALA A 123 7.54 6.94 -32.97
C ALA A 123 6.27 6.94 -33.85
N ILE A 124 5.09 6.72 -33.26
CA ILE A 124 3.81 6.75 -34.00
C ILE A 124 3.57 8.14 -34.60
N SER A 125 3.77 9.20 -33.80
CA SER A 125 3.63 10.58 -34.30
C SER A 125 4.68 10.93 -35.35
N GLY A 126 5.91 10.41 -35.25
CA GLY A 126 6.92 10.55 -36.29
C GLY A 126 6.56 9.85 -37.61
N LEU A 127 6.00 8.64 -37.55
CA LEU A 127 5.51 7.94 -38.74
C LEU A 127 4.30 8.65 -39.36
N LEU A 128 3.38 9.14 -38.53
CA LEU A 128 2.26 9.98 -38.95
C LEU A 128 2.80 11.24 -39.67
N TYR A 129 3.81 11.88 -39.11
CA TYR A 129 4.44 13.07 -39.67
C TYR A 129 5.06 12.79 -41.04
N ILE A 130 5.87 11.74 -41.19
CA ILE A 130 6.43 11.33 -42.50
C ILE A 130 5.31 11.11 -43.52
N SER A 131 4.28 10.35 -43.15
CA SER A 131 3.18 10.04 -44.07
C SER A 131 2.36 11.27 -44.46
N SER A 132 2.40 12.35 -43.67
CA SER A 132 1.73 13.62 -43.96
C SER A 132 2.53 14.56 -44.87
N GLN A 133 3.85 14.37 -45.02
CA GLN A 133 4.70 15.27 -45.81
C GLN A 133 4.30 15.32 -47.30
N GLY A 134 3.74 14.25 -47.85
CA GLY A 134 3.26 14.22 -49.24
C GLY A 134 1.93 14.96 -49.47
N ALA A 135 1.17 15.24 -48.40
CA ALA A 135 -0.11 15.95 -48.46
C ALA A 135 0.05 17.47 -48.27
N VAL A 136 1.16 17.92 -47.66
CA VAL A 136 1.50 19.35 -47.53
C VAL A 136 2.11 19.85 -48.85
N VAL A 137 1.27 20.13 -49.84
CA VAL A 137 1.72 20.62 -51.15
C VAL A 137 2.17 22.09 -51.04
N GLY A 138 3.49 22.31 -50.98
CA GLY A 138 4.09 23.64 -50.93
C GLY A 138 5.54 23.62 -50.41
N ASN A 139 6.19 24.79 -50.35
CA ASN A 139 7.58 25.02 -49.95
C ASN A 139 7.90 24.66 -48.46
N GLY A 140 7.08 23.83 -47.82
CA GLY A 140 7.08 23.50 -46.39
C GLY A 140 7.26 22.00 -46.07
N SER A 141 7.53 21.15 -47.06
CA SER A 141 8.00 19.78 -46.81
C SER A 141 9.43 19.84 -46.26
N LEU A 142 9.69 19.18 -45.12
CA LEU A 142 11.05 19.10 -44.58
C LEU A 142 11.98 18.43 -45.60
N SER A 143 13.20 18.95 -45.74
CA SER A 143 14.22 18.28 -46.52
C SER A 143 14.55 16.92 -45.90
N SER A 144 15.17 16.01 -46.67
CA SER A 144 15.62 14.74 -46.12
C SER A 144 16.62 14.91 -44.97
N GLU A 145 17.40 15.99 -44.98
CA GLU A 145 18.35 16.33 -43.91
C GLU A 145 17.64 16.80 -42.63
N ASP A 146 16.62 17.66 -42.76
CA ASP A 146 15.86 18.13 -41.60
C ASP A 146 15.10 16.99 -40.91
N ASN A 147 14.54 16.06 -41.70
CA ASN A 147 13.90 14.86 -41.15
C ASN A 147 14.88 14.02 -40.32
N VAL A 148 16.12 13.84 -40.79
CA VAL A 148 17.16 13.10 -40.05
C VAL A 148 17.47 13.77 -38.72
N GLU A 149 17.55 15.10 -38.68
CA GLU A 149 17.84 15.83 -37.43
C GLU A 149 16.69 15.70 -36.41
N VAL A 150 15.43 15.75 -36.86
CA VAL A 150 14.27 15.53 -35.96
C VAL A 150 14.28 14.10 -35.40
N TRP A 151 14.56 13.09 -36.23
CA TRP A 151 14.68 11.70 -35.76
C TRP A 151 15.85 11.48 -34.81
N LYS A 152 16.93 12.24 -34.98
CA LYS A 152 18.08 12.25 -34.06
C LYS A 152 17.71 12.86 -32.71
N GLN A 153 16.92 13.94 -32.67
CA GLN A 153 16.37 14.49 -31.42
C GLN A 153 15.48 13.48 -30.69
N TYR A 154 14.62 12.78 -31.42
CA TYR A 154 13.84 11.67 -30.87
C TYR A 154 14.74 10.57 -30.28
N ALA A 155 15.78 10.16 -31.01
CA ALA A 155 16.72 9.14 -30.56
C ALA A 155 17.53 9.58 -29.32
N SER A 156 17.77 10.89 -29.14
CA SER A 156 18.46 11.44 -27.97
C SER A 156 17.55 11.65 -26.74
N GLY A 157 16.28 11.25 -26.80
CA GLY A 157 15.37 11.23 -25.66
C GLY A 157 14.18 12.19 -25.74
N ASP A 158 14.11 13.03 -26.79
CA ASP A 158 12.97 13.93 -26.98
C ASP A 158 11.80 13.22 -27.68
N TYR A 159 11.08 12.40 -26.92
CA TYR A 159 9.99 11.59 -27.45
C TYR A 159 8.78 12.39 -27.90
N GLU A 160 8.73 13.69 -27.62
CA GLU A 160 7.58 14.55 -27.93
C GLU A 160 7.84 15.50 -29.11
N VAL A 161 9.02 15.43 -29.74
CA VAL A 161 9.42 16.35 -30.83
C VAL A 161 8.39 16.42 -31.96
N PHE A 162 7.93 15.28 -32.46
CA PHE A 162 6.94 15.23 -33.54
C PHE A 162 5.57 15.72 -33.12
N SER A 163 5.20 15.53 -31.85
CA SER A 163 3.92 16.01 -31.35
C SER A 163 3.90 17.52 -31.21
N ARG A 164 4.99 18.12 -30.77
CA ARG A 164 5.14 19.59 -30.79
C ARG A 164 5.11 20.13 -32.21
N MET A 165 5.74 19.45 -33.17
CA MET A 165 5.66 19.86 -34.58
C MET A 165 4.22 19.93 -35.07
N PHE A 166 3.39 18.92 -34.80
CA PHE A 166 1.96 18.97 -35.15
C PHE A 166 1.20 20.10 -34.47
N LEU A 167 1.47 20.35 -33.18
CA LEU A 167 0.83 21.44 -32.44
C LEU A 167 1.24 22.82 -32.98
N THR A 168 2.47 22.97 -33.47
CA THR A 168 2.92 24.20 -34.14
C THR A 168 2.27 24.35 -35.50
N LEU A 169 2.11 23.26 -36.27
CA LEU A 169 1.40 23.28 -37.56
C LEU A 169 -0.07 23.71 -37.40
N ALA A 170 -0.71 23.35 -36.29
CA ALA A 170 -2.07 23.75 -35.97
C ALA A 170 -2.26 25.28 -35.83
N GLY A 171 -1.18 26.03 -35.61
CA GLY A 171 -1.21 27.50 -35.55
C GLY A 171 -1.08 28.19 -36.92
N GLY A 172 -0.77 27.45 -37.98
CA GLY A 172 -0.67 27.98 -39.35
C GLY A 172 -2.03 28.02 -40.04
N SER A 173 -2.34 29.13 -40.73
CA SER A 173 -3.69 29.43 -41.25
C SER A 173 -4.18 28.55 -42.41
N ASP A 174 -3.31 27.76 -43.05
CA ASP A 174 -3.62 27.10 -44.33
C ASP A 174 -3.57 25.56 -44.28
N ILE A 175 -3.44 24.93 -43.10
CA ILE A 175 -3.31 23.46 -42.97
C ILE A 175 -4.60 22.85 -42.39
N ASP A 176 -5.29 22.01 -43.16
CA ASP A 176 -6.37 21.17 -42.65
C ASP A 176 -5.78 19.96 -41.89
N LEU A 177 -5.73 20.07 -40.56
CA LEU A 177 -5.26 19.01 -39.68
C LEU A 177 -6.09 17.73 -39.77
N LYS A 178 -7.39 17.83 -40.09
CA LYS A 178 -8.25 16.65 -40.21
C LYS A 178 -7.85 15.83 -41.43
N GLU A 179 -7.64 16.50 -42.55
CA GLU A 179 -7.07 15.88 -43.75
C GLU A 179 -5.69 15.31 -43.43
N LEU A 180 -4.85 16.08 -42.75
CA LEU A 180 -3.52 15.64 -42.32
C LEU A 180 -3.57 14.34 -41.51
N PHE A 181 -4.47 14.19 -40.55
CA PHE A 181 -4.51 13.04 -39.65
C PHE A 181 -5.30 11.82 -40.15
N TYR A 182 -6.25 12.01 -41.07
CA TYR A 182 -7.28 11.00 -41.38
C TYR A 182 -7.60 10.80 -42.87
N GLU A 183 -6.95 11.50 -43.80
CA GLU A 183 -7.29 11.36 -45.22
C GLU A 183 -6.87 10.00 -45.80
N THR A 184 -5.80 9.36 -45.31
CA THR A 184 -5.39 8.03 -45.76
C THR A 184 -5.54 6.97 -44.67
N ASN A 185 -5.76 5.72 -45.06
CA ASN A 185 -5.84 4.58 -44.14
C ASN A 185 -4.61 4.45 -43.22
N ILE A 186 -3.41 4.77 -43.75
CA ILE A 186 -2.17 4.76 -42.97
C ILE A 186 -2.23 5.81 -41.85
N ARG A 187 -2.66 7.02 -42.18
CA ARG A 187 -2.76 8.14 -41.21
C ARG A 187 -3.86 7.88 -40.18
N CYS A 188 -5.01 7.38 -40.61
CA CYS A 188 -6.06 6.86 -39.71
C CYS A 188 -5.50 5.84 -38.71
N ASN A 189 -4.74 4.86 -39.18
CA ASN A 189 -4.18 3.81 -38.33
C ASN A 189 -3.19 4.38 -37.31
N HIS A 190 -2.28 5.27 -37.71
CA HIS A 190 -1.35 5.91 -36.78
C HIS A 190 -2.08 6.77 -35.74
N SER A 191 -3.02 7.61 -36.18
CA SER A 191 -3.85 8.45 -35.30
C SER A 191 -4.64 7.61 -34.28
N ASN A 192 -5.28 6.53 -34.73
CA ASN A 192 -6.04 5.63 -33.85
C ASN A 192 -5.13 4.87 -32.87
N ASN A 193 -3.97 4.39 -33.33
CA ASN A 193 -3.02 3.72 -32.46
C ASN A 193 -2.43 4.68 -31.41
N PHE A 194 -2.24 5.95 -31.76
CA PHE A 194 -1.82 6.99 -30.82
C PHE A 194 -2.87 7.18 -29.72
N ILE A 195 -4.14 7.39 -30.10
CA ILE A 195 -5.28 7.53 -29.18
C ILE A 195 -5.36 6.34 -28.22
N VAL A 196 -5.34 5.11 -28.75
CA VAL A 196 -5.45 3.88 -27.95
C VAL A 196 -4.28 3.70 -26.99
N SER A 197 -3.05 3.99 -27.45
CA SER A 197 -1.86 3.85 -26.61
C SER A 197 -1.85 4.91 -25.50
N PHE A 198 -2.30 6.13 -25.80
CA PHE A 198 -2.44 7.19 -24.81
C PHE A 198 -3.54 6.87 -23.78
N ASP A 199 -4.67 6.30 -24.19
CA ASP A 199 -5.73 5.85 -23.26
C ASP A 199 -5.22 4.79 -22.28
N ARG A 200 -4.41 3.83 -22.76
CA ARG A 200 -3.80 2.82 -21.91
C ARG A 200 -2.84 3.45 -20.89
N LEU A 201 -2.06 4.43 -21.33
CA LEU A 201 -1.15 5.18 -20.46
C LEU A 201 -1.91 5.93 -19.35
N ILE A 202 -2.96 6.68 -19.73
CA ILE A 202 -3.81 7.41 -18.78
C ILE A 202 -4.52 6.48 -17.80
N LYS A 203 -5.03 5.34 -18.29
CA LYS A 203 -5.66 4.33 -17.43
C LYS A 203 -4.70 3.78 -16.37
N GLN A 204 -3.44 3.55 -16.73
CA GLN A 204 -2.42 3.10 -15.80
C GLN A 204 -1.99 4.20 -14.83
N ALA A 205 -1.85 5.44 -15.31
CA ALA A 205 -1.52 6.60 -14.47
C ALA A 205 -2.53 6.75 -13.31
N LYS A 206 -3.84 6.71 -13.62
CA LYS A 206 -4.92 6.81 -12.62
C LYS A 206 -4.87 5.75 -11.51
N GLN A 207 -4.17 4.63 -11.69
CA GLN A 207 -4.07 3.57 -10.67
C GLN A 207 -2.93 3.81 -9.65
N CYS A 208 -2.03 4.76 -9.93
CA CYS A 208 -0.86 5.04 -9.09
C CYS A 208 -0.68 6.54 -8.78
N ASP A 209 -1.67 7.36 -9.15
CA ASP A 209 -1.70 8.80 -8.92
C ASP A 209 -2.42 9.12 -7.60
N THR A 210 -1.82 9.99 -6.78
CA THR A 210 -2.37 10.36 -5.47
C THR A 210 -3.13 11.68 -5.52
N ASP A 211 -2.85 12.57 -6.48
CA ASP A 211 -3.43 13.93 -6.57
C ASP A 211 -3.51 14.45 -8.01
N ASN A 212 -3.76 13.57 -8.98
CA ASN A 212 -3.73 13.88 -10.42
C ASN A 212 -2.41 14.48 -10.94
N ILE A 213 -1.31 14.41 -10.18
CA ILE A 213 -0.02 15.00 -10.58
C ILE A 213 0.50 14.32 -11.85
N ILE A 214 0.43 12.99 -11.88
CA ILE A 214 0.88 12.20 -13.03
C ILE A 214 -0.09 12.40 -14.20
N LEU A 215 -1.39 12.35 -13.91
CA LEU A 215 -2.46 12.50 -14.89
C LEU A 215 -2.36 13.85 -15.61
N ASP A 216 -2.27 14.95 -14.86
CA ASP A 216 -2.18 16.30 -15.40
C ASP A 216 -0.90 16.49 -16.22
N SER A 217 0.24 16.01 -15.69
CA SER A 217 1.51 16.04 -16.43
C SER A 217 1.40 15.34 -17.80
N LEU A 218 0.70 14.21 -17.86
CA LEU A 218 0.45 13.51 -19.13
C LEU A 218 -0.52 14.26 -20.04
N LEU A 219 -1.65 14.74 -19.51
CA LEU A 219 -2.68 15.42 -20.29
C LEU A 219 -2.19 16.73 -20.92
N TYR A 220 -1.35 17.47 -20.20
CA TYR A 220 -0.82 18.76 -20.66
C TYR A 220 0.55 18.66 -21.34
N SER A 221 1.10 17.45 -21.48
CA SER A 221 2.26 17.19 -22.34
C SER A 221 1.95 17.38 -23.82
N ALA A 222 2.95 17.48 -24.71
CA ALA A 222 2.68 17.59 -26.14
C ALA A 222 1.98 16.34 -26.69
N HIS A 223 2.23 15.16 -26.11
CA HIS A 223 1.46 13.96 -26.44
C HIS A 223 0.00 14.08 -26.02
N GLY A 224 -0.29 14.61 -24.84
CA GLY A 224 -1.65 14.81 -24.36
C GLY A 224 -2.42 15.82 -25.21
N LEU A 225 -1.79 16.95 -25.52
CA LEU A 225 -2.36 17.98 -26.39
C LEU A 225 -2.59 17.46 -27.82
N LEU A 226 -1.64 16.71 -28.40
CA LEU A 226 -1.84 16.07 -29.69
C LEU A 226 -2.98 15.05 -29.65
N ASN A 227 -3.05 14.21 -28.60
CA ASN A 227 -4.13 13.25 -28.41
C ASN A 227 -5.50 13.96 -28.34
N GLN A 228 -5.58 15.12 -27.68
CA GLN A 228 -6.80 15.93 -27.66
C GLN A 228 -7.17 16.38 -29.08
N ARG A 229 -6.22 16.91 -29.86
CA ARG A 229 -6.48 17.32 -31.25
C ARG A 229 -6.93 16.17 -32.14
N LEU A 230 -6.30 15.01 -32.03
CA LEU A 230 -6.70 13.81 -32.76
C LEU A 230 -8.16 13.43 -32.43
N ARG A 231 -8.54 13.45 -31.15
CA ARG A 231 -9.92 13.15 -30.72
C ARG A 231 -10.95 14.17 -31.21
N GLU A 232 -10.61 15.46 -31.15
CA GLU A 232 -11.48 16.54 -31.63
C GLU A 232 -11.80 16.39 -33.12
N LEU A 233 -10.80 16.02 -33.91
CA LEU A 233 -10.87 15.92 -35.37
C LEU A 233 -11.27 14.53 -35.88
N HIS A 234 -11.43 13.55 -34.98
CA HIS A 234 -11.68 12.16 -35.36
C HIS A 234 -12.97 12.04 -36.21
N PRO A 235 -12.93 11.35 -37.36
CA PRO A 235 -14.00 11.43 -38.36
C PRO A 235 -15.30 10.70 -37.99
N MET A 236 -15.23 9.64 -37.17
CA MET A 236 -16.38 8.76 -36.88
C MET A 236 -16.82 8.77 -35.41
N ILE A 237 -15.87 8.73 -34.48
CA ILE A 237 -16.09 8.67 -33.03
C ILE A 237 -16.03 10.08 -32.42
N LYS A 238 -17.01 10.40 -31.57
CA LYS A 238 -16.97 11.56 -30.68
C LYS A 238 -16.51 11.09 -29.29
N PHE A 239 -15.34 11.54 -28.87
CA PHE A 239 -14.76 11.16 -27.58
C PHE A 239 -15.23 12.11 -26.48
N GLU A 240 -15.36 11.58 -25.27
CA GLU A 240 -15.45 12.39 -24.07
C GLU A 240 -14.12 13.12 -23.82
N VAL A 241 -14.21 14.34 -23.28
CA VAL A 241 -13.04 15.14 -22.92
C VAL A 241 -12.30 14.45 -21.79
N LEU A 242 -10.99 14.23 -21.96
CA LEU A 242 -10.15 13.73 -20.89
C LEU A 242 -9.95 14.85 -19.86
N ALA A 243 -10.63 14.74 -18.72
CA ALA A 243 -10.52 15.69 -17.62
C ALA A 243 -9.42 15.26 -16.63
N GLY A 244 -8.54 16.22 -16.32
CA GLY A 244 -7.61 16.19 -15.19
C GLY A 244 -8.13 17.03 -14.03
N THR A 245 -7.25 17.74 -13.34
CA THR A 245 -7.65 18.69 -12.29
C THR A 245 -8.46 19.85 -12.87
N ASN A 246 -9.60 20.15 -12.22
CA ASN A 246 -10.38 21.35 -12.51
C ASN A 246 -9.66 22.57 -11.93
N VAL A 247 -8.90 23.26 -12.78
CA VAL A 247 -8.08 24.42 -12.41
C VAL A 247 -8.93 25.54 -11.81
N ASP A 248 -10.10 25.82 -12.39
CA ASP A 248 -10.97 26.89 -11.91
C ASP A 248 -11.47 26.61 -10.48
N ALA A 249 -11.94 25.39 -10.23
CA ALA A 249 -12.37 24.97 -8.89
C ALA A 249 -11.21 24.97 -7.88
N TYR A 250 -10.02 24.50 -8.31
CA TYR A 250 -8.82 24.47 -7.48
C TYR A 250 -8.40 25.89 -7.07
N LEU A 251 -8.34 26.83 -8.02
CA LEU A 251 -7.98 28.22 -7.74
C LEU A 251 -9.04 28.94 -6.89
N GLN A 252 -10.33 28.65 -7.09
CA GLN A 252 -11.41 29.19 -6.26
C GLN A 252 -11.29 28.79 -4.79
N GLN A 253 -10.85 27.56 -4.49
CA GLN A 253 -10.64 27.10 -3.12
C GLN A 253 -9.62 27.97 -2.36
N TYR A 254 -8.54 28.38 -3.02
CA TYR A 254 -7.54 29.27 -2.41
C TYR A 254 -7.97 30.74 -2.40
N ALA A 255 -8.75 31.18 -3.40
CA ALA A 255 -9.31 32.52 -3.39
C ALA A 255 -10.24 32.75 -2.18
N LEU A 256 -10.99 31.73 -1.77
CA LEU A 256 -11.89 31.79 -0.60
C LEU A 256 -11.15 31.72 0.74
N GLN A 257 -9.98 31.06 0.81
CA GLN A 257 -9.17 30.94 2.03
C GLN A 257 -8.37 32.21 2.38
N ASN A 258 -8.21 33.14 1.43
CA ASN A 258 -7.45 34.38 1.61
C ASN A 258 -8.35 35.62 1.84
N ILE A 259 -9.63 35.42 2.19
CA ILE A 259 -10.61 36.49 2.42
C ILE A 259 -10.88 36.74 3.93
N ASP A 260 -10.21 36.01 4.84
CA ASP A 260 -10.22 36.27 6.29
C ASP A 260 -8.98 37.02 6.78
#